data_AF-A0A973RIR4-F1
#
_entry.id   AF-A0A973RIR4-F1
#
_cell.length_a   1.000
_cell.length_b   1.000
_cell.length_c   1.000
_cell.angle_alpha   90.00
_cell.angle_beta   90.00
_cell.angle_gamma   90.00
#
_symmetry.space_group_name_H-M   'P 1'
#
loop_
_entity.id
_entity.type
_entity.pdbx_description
1 polymer ?
#
loop_
_entity_poly.entity_id
_entity_poly.type
_entity_poly.pdbx_seq_one_letter_code
_entity_poly.pdbx_strand_id
1 'polypeptide(L)'
;MARKVRSRRGSARGGRSEPAVTAPARDASASAVPAPPALSKSQLAYEWLHERIVSGSLAPGARLVLAQVAGELDVSVVPVREAVRRLEAEGLVTFEKNVGATVAGIDPVEYLYTMQTLSLVEGAATALSAPAVGRS
;
A
#
# COMPACT_ATOMS: atom_id res chain seq x y z
N MET A 1 6.80 63.27 -42.95
CA MET A 1 6.84 62.53 -44.24
C MET A 1 6.25 61.13 -43.97
N ALA A 2 4.96 60.88 -44.24
CA ALA A 2 4.39 60.30 -45.47
C ALA A 2 4.99 58.89 -45.76
N ARG A 3 4.27 57.75 -45.86
CA ARG A 3 2.94 57.44 -46.43
C ARG A 3 2.36 56.12 -45.86
N LYS A 4 1.12 55.86 -46.25
CA LYS A 4 0.07 54.97 -45.73
C LYS A 4 -0.39 54.01 -46.82
N VAL A 5 -0.65 52.72 -46.53
CA VAL A 5 -1.50 51.80 -47.33
C VAL A 5 -2.02 50.71 -46.37
N ARG A 6 -3.19 50.83 -45.72
CA ARG A 6 -4.56 50.36 -46.07
C ARG A 6 -4.68 48.97 -46.72
N SER A 7 -5.37 48.04 -46.06
CA SER A 7 -6.46 47.19 -46.62
C SER A 7 -7.16 46.40 -45.49
N ARG A 8 -8.37 46.82 -45.02
CA ARG A 8 -9.73 46.21 -45.23
C ARG A 8 -9.82 44.75 -44.73
N ARG A 9 -10.51 44.36 -43.64
CA ARG A 9 -11.88 44.56 -43.07
C ARG A 9 -12.94 43.57 -43.63
N GLY A 10 -13.55 42.79 -42.72
CA GLY A 10 -14.83 42.02 -42.84
C GLY A 10 -14.69 40.60 -42.28
N SER A 11 -15.24 40.13 -41.13
CA SER A 11 -16.47 40.34 -40.35
C SER A 11 -17.72 39.54 -40.78
N ALA A 12 -17.87 38.35 -40.17
CA ALA A 12 -19.03 37.84 -39.41
C ALA A 12 -20.32 37.27 -40.07
N ARG A 13 -20.86 36.25 -39.34
CA ARG A 13 -22.24 35.65 -39.27
C ARG A 13 -22.69 34.78 -40.44
N GLY A 14 -23.36 33.63 -40.28
CA GLY A 14 -23.96 32.92 -39.13
C GLY A 14 -25.23 32.19 -39.61
N GLY A 15 -25.60 31.00 -39.08
CA GLY A 15 -26.98 30.49 -39.18
C GLY A 15 -27.21 28.97 -39.34
N ARG A 16 -27.43 28.31 -38.19
CA ARG A 16 -28.28 27.13 -37.83
C ARG A 16 -29.12 26.41 -38.90
N SER A 17 -29.15 25.07 -38.85
CA SER A 17 -30.34 24.23 -38.53
C SER A 17 -30.03 22.71 -38.52
N GLU A 18 -30.24 22.07 -37.36
CA GLU A 18 -30.63 20.65 -37.19
C GLU A 18 -32.18 20.54 -37.33
N PRO A 19 -32.84 19.39 -37.62
CA PRO A 19 -32.75 18.16 -36.80
C PRO A 19 -33.06 16.79 -37.49
N ALA A 20 -32.73 15.68 -36.83
CA ALA A 20 -33.50 14.42 -36.89
C ALA A 20 -33.14 13.46 -35.74
N VAL A 21 -34.12 13.17 -34.88
CA VAL A 21 -34.10 12.10 -33.87
C VAL A 21 -34.81 10.86 -34.42
N THR A 22 -34.31 9.66 -34.10
CA THR A 22 -35.08 8.48 -33.60
C THR A 22 -34.14 7.27 -33.42
N ALA A 23 -34.12 6.69 -32.21
CA ALA A 23 -33.46 5.43 -31.84
C ALA A 23 -34.42 4.22 -32.06
N PRO A 24 -34.01 2.93 -31.95
CA PRO A 24 -33.70 2.34 -30.64
C PRO A 24 -32.58 1.26 -30.58
N ALA A 25 -32.02 1.16 -29.37
CA ALA A 25 -31.44 0.01 -28.63
C ALA A 25 -30.93 -1.24 -29.38
N ARG A 26 -29.67 -1.61 -29.11
CA ARG A 26 -29.33 -2.95 -28.59
C ARG A 26 -28.17 -2.88 -27.60
N ASP A 27 -28.42 -3.42 -26.42
CA ASP A 27 -27.46 -3.75 -25.38
C ASP A 27 -26.29 -4.56 -25.93
N ALA A 28 -25.08 -4.13 -25.60
CA ALA A 28 -23.93 -5.01 -25.42
C ALA A 28 -23.00 -4.35 -24.40
N SER A 29 -23.40 -4.42 -23.14
CA SER A 29 -22.50 -4.30 -21.99
C SER A 29 -21.48 -5.43 -22.06
N ALA A 30 -20.38 -5.21 -22.77
CA ALA A 30 -19.16 -5.94 -22.48
C ALA A 30 -18.59 -5.34 -21.20
N SER A 31 -19.02 -5.88 -20.06
CA SER A 31 -18.38 -5.69 -18.77
C SER A 31 -16.94 -6.18 -18.87
N ALA A 32 -16.03 -5.27 -19.23
CA ALA A 32 -14.62 -5.48 -19.01
C ALA A 32 -14.43 -5.61 -17.49
N VAL A 33 -14.31 -6.85 -17.02
CA VAL A 33 -13.80 -7.14 -15.69
C VAL A 33 -12.47 -6.35 -15.58
N PRO A 34 -12.35 -5.36 -14.68
CA PRO A 34 -11.10 -4.67 -14.55
C PRO A 34 -10.04 -5.70 -14.17
N ALA A 35 -8.96 -5.75 -14.94
CA ALA A 35 -7.78 -6.54 -14.58
C ALA A 35 -7.40 -6.17 -13.13
N PRO A 36 -7.01 -7.15 -12.29
CA PRO A 36 -6.63 -6.88 -10.91
C PRO A 36 -5.63 -5.72 -10.89
N PRO A 37 -5.79 -4.73 -10.00
CA PRO A 37 -4.93 -3.55 -10.02
C PRO A 37 -3.49 -4.02 -9.91
N ALA A 38 -2.65 -3.61 -10.86
CA ALA A 38 -1.21 -3.83 -10.78
C ALA A 38 -0.75 -3.33 -9.41
N LEU A 39 -0.05 -4.19 -8.65
CA LEU A 39 0.41 -3.87 -7.30
C LEU A 39 1.12 -2.51 -7.34
N SER A 40 0.70 -1.60 -6.46
CA SER A 40 1.37 -0.31 -6.37
C SER A 40 2.84 -0.53 -6.01
N LYS A 41 3.74 0.33 -6.50
CA LYS A 41 5.18 0.23 -6.15
C LYS A 41 5.43 0.24 -4.64
N SER A 42 4.56 0.90 -3.87
CA SER A 42 4.61 0.87 -2.40
C SER A 42 4.14 -0.47 -1.83
N GLN A 43 3.12 -1.10 -2.41
CA GLN A 43 2.66 -2.43 -1.99
C GLN A 43 3.73 -3.49 -2.30
N LEU A 44 4.36 -3.42 -3.47
CA LEU A 44 5.49 -4.27 -3.83
C LEU A 44 6.63 -4.17 -2.80
N ALA A 45 7.04 -2.94 -2.46
CA ALA A 45 8.09 -2.73 -1.46
C ALA A 45 7.69 -3.22 -0.06
N TYR A 46 6.40 -3.08 0.30
CA TYR A 46 5.87 -3.58 1.55
C TYR A 46 5.95 -5.11 1.62
N GLU A 47 5.42 -5.82 0.61
CA GLU A 47 5.43 -7.29 0.58
C GLU A 47 6.85 -7.85 0.64
N TRP A 48 7.75 -7.24 -0.15
CA TRP A 48 9.16 -7.62 -0.22
C TRP A 48 9.89 -7.47 1.13
N LEU A 49 9.62 -6.38 1.87
CA LEU A 49 10.18 -6.13 3.20
C LEU A 49 9.51 -6.98 4.27
N HIS A 50 8.20 -7.20 4.16
CA HIS A 50 7.43 -7.99 5.11
C HIS A 50 7.88 -9.46 5.08
N GLU A 51 7.98 -10.09 3.90
CA GLU A 51 8.51 -11.46 3.76
C GLU A 51 9.95 -11.57 4.28
N ARG A 52 10.78 -10.60 3.89
CA ARG A 52 11.95 -10.08 4.62
C ARG A 52 12.06 -10.43 6.10
N ILE A 53 11.22 -9.72 6.83
CA ILE A 53 11.22 -9.65 8.29
C ILE A 53 10.62 -10.93 8.87
N VAL A 54 9.49 -11.41 8.34
CA VAL A 54 8.79 -12.59 8.86
C VAL A 54 9.58 -13.87 8.64
N SER A 55 10.31 -13.99 7.53
CA SER A 55 11.21 -15.13 7.29
C SER A 55 12.49 -15.09 8.14
N GLY A 56 12.79 -13.95 8.78
CA GLY A 56 14.05 -13.72 9.50
C GLY A 56 15.24 -13.44 8.59
N SER A 57 15.05 -13.35 7.27
CA SER A 57 16.12 -12.95 6.34
C SER A 57 16.63 -11.53 6.63
N LEU A 58 15.74 -10.66 7.12
CA LEU A 58 16.13 -9.42 7.81
C LEU A 58 15.99 -9.64 9.31
N ALA A 59 17.12 -9.73 10.00
CA ALA A 59 17.15 -9.98 11.44
C ALA A 59 16.58 -8.80 12.25
N PRO A 60 16.01 -9.06 13.44
CA PRO A 60 15.75 -8.03 14.44
C PRO A 60 16.97 -7.11 14.65
N GLY A 61 16.72 -5.80 14.70
CA GLY A 61 17.78 -4.80 14.82
C GLY A 61 18.54 -4.49 13.51
N ALA A 62 18.22 -5.16 12.40
CA ALA A 62 18.84 -4.84 11.11
C ALA A 62 18.37 -3.47 10.61
N ARG A 63 19.33 -2.64 10.19
CA ARG A 63 19.04 -1.33 9.60
C ARG A 63 18.50 -1.47 8.18
N LEU A 64 17.39 -0.80 7.88
CA LEU A 64 16.80 -0.72 6.56
C LEU A 64 17.31 0.52 5.82
N VAL A 65 18.18 0.31 4.83
CA VAL A 65 18.66 1.39 3.98
C VAL A 65 17.71 1.54 2.78
N LEU A 66 16.79 2.52 2.86
CA LEU A 66 15.73 2.72 1.86
C LEU A 66 16.26 2.84 0.42
N ALA A 67 17.44 3.44 0.23
CA ALA A 67 18.06 3.58 -1.10
C ALA A 67 18.50 2.22 -1.69
N GLN A 68 18.97 1.29 -0.84
CA GLN A 68 19.36 -0.06 -1.28
C GLN A 68 18.11 -0.85 -1.68
N VAL A 69 17.09 -0.83 -0.82
CA VAL A 69 15.79 -1.47 -1.11
C VAL A 69 15.17 -0.92 -2.40
N ALA A 70 15.23 0.40 -2.60
CA ALA A 70 14.75 1.04 -3.82
C ALA A 70 15.50 0.55 -5.07
N GLY A 71 16.83 0.40 -4.98
CA GLY A 71 17.65 -0.15 -6.06
C GLY A 71 17.37 -1.63 -6.35
N GLU A 72 17.15 -2.45 -5.33
CA GLU A 72 16.83 -3.87 -5.47
C GLU A 72 15.46 -4.11 -6.13
N LEU A 73 14.54 -3.17 -5.95
CA LEU A 73 13.17 -3.25 -6.49
C LEU A 73 12.96 -2.45 -7.78
N ASP A 74 13.99 -1.74 -8.27
CA ASP A 74 13.89 -0.80 -9.40
C ASP A 74 12.74 0.23 -9.24
N VAL A 75 12.66 0.83 -8.04
CA VAL A 75 11.68 1.87 -7.70
C VAL A 75 12.36 3.09 -7.10
N SER A 76 11.61 4.19 -6.98
CA SER A 76 12.12 5.37 -6.27
C SER A 76 12.05 5.17 -4.74
N VAL A 77 12.76 6.01 -3.99
CA VAL A 77 12.78 5.94 -2.51
C VAL A 77 11.42 6.30 -1.88
N VAL A 78 10.58 7.05 -2.59
CA VAL A 78 9.25 7.48 -2.10
C VAL A 78 8.34 6.29 -1.76
N PRO A 79 8.02 5.35 -2.67
CA PRO A 79 7.20 4.19 -2.35
C PRO A 79 7.83 3.28 -1.29
N VAL A 80 9.16 3.17 -1.23
CA VAL A 80 9.85 2.41 -0.18
C VAL A 80 9.62 3.05 1.19
N ARG A 81 9.70 4.38 1.28
CA ARG A 81 9.43 5.09 2.53
C ARG A 81 7.98 4.91 3.00
N GLU A 82 7.02 4.93 2.09
CA GLU A 82 5.61 4.68 2.45
C GLU A 82 5.40 3.23 2.92
N ALA A 83 6.06 2.25 2.29
CA ALA A 83 6.07 0.87 2.75
C ALA A 83 6.67 0.73 4.16
N VAL A 84 7.81 1.38 4.42
CA VAL A 84 8.48 1.39 5.72
C VAL A 84 7.60 2.03 6.80
N ARG A 85 6.91 3.14 6.50
CA ARG A 85 5.95 3.77 7.42
C ARG A 85 4.79 2.86 7.77
N ARG A 86 4.32 2.08 6.80
CA ARG A 86 3.27 1.10 7.05
C ARG A 86 3.77 -0.03 7.96
N LEU A 87 4.96 -0.56 7.71
CA LEU A 87 5.58 -1.57 8.57
C LEU A 87 5.85 -1.03 9.98
N GLU A 88 6.17 0.25 10.11
CA GLU A 88 6.30 0.93 11.40
C GLU A 88 4.96 1.00 12.14
N ALA A 89 3.87 1.35 11.45
CA ALA A 89 2.53 1.34 12.04
C ALA A 89 2.07 -0.06 12.48
N GLU A 90 2.59 -1.11 11.84
CA GLU A 90 2.36 -2.51 12.19
C GLU A 90 3.33 -3.03 13.27
N GLY A 91 4.31 -2.23 13.69
CA GLY A 91 5.28 -2.58 14.74
C GLY A 91 6.41 -3.51 14.28
N LEU A 92 6.57 -3.74 12.98
CA LEU A 92 7.63 -4.58 12.40
C LEU A 92 8.93 -3.81 12.17
N VAL A 93 8.86 -2.48 12.19
CA VAL A 93 9.99 -1.57 12.00
C VAL A 93 9.89 -0.43 13.02
N THR A 94 11.02 0.07 13.49
CA THR A 94 11.12 1.28 14.31
C THR A 94 11.91 2.35 13.56
N PHE A 95 11.56 3.63 13.73
CA PHE A 95 12.31 4.74 13.15
C PHE A 95 13.01 5.55 14.24
N GLU A 96 14.34 5.54 14.21
CA GLU A 96 15.17 6.26 15.17
C GLU A 96 15.83 7.48 14.53
N LYS A 97 15.85 8.59 15.27
CA LYS A 97 16.48 9.83 14.81
C LYS A 97 17.97 9.58 14.56
N ASN A 98 18.46 10.00 13.39
CA ASN A 98 19.84 9.83 12.90
C ASN A 98 20.26 8.38 12.55
N VAL A 99 19.45 7.37 12.88
CA VAL A 99 19.69 5.96 12.52
C VAL A 99 18.84 5.57 11.32
N GLY A 100 17.60 6.05 11.24
CA GLY A 100 16.64 5.69 10.20
C GLY A 100 15.78 4.51 10.63
N ALA A 101 15.32 3.73 9.65
CA ALA A 101 14.45 2.58 9.88
C ALA A 101 15.26 1.34 10.29
N THR A 102 14.76 0.59 11.27
CA THR A 102 15.38 -0.63 11.81
C THR A 102 14.31 -1.69 12.02
N VAL A 103 14.59 -2.95 11.72
CA VAL A 103 13.65 -4.06 11.98
C VAL A 103 13.40 -4.17 13.48
N ALA A 104 12.13 -4.17 13.87
CA ALA A 104 11.75 -4.32 15.27
C ALA A 104 12.16 -5.70 15.79
N GLY A 105 12.69 -5.73 17.01
CA GLY A 105 12.97 -6.96 17.73
C GLY A 105 11.99 -7.17 18.86
N ILE A 106 11.86 -8.42 19.29
CA ILE A 106 11.14 -8.76 20.51
C ILE A 106 12.14 -8.66 21.67
N ASP A 107 11.76 -7.94 22.73
CA ASP A 107 12.54 -7.96 23.96
C ASP A 107 12.48 -9.38 24.57
N PRO A 108 13.61 -10.06 24.77
CA PRO A 108 13.61 -11.44 25.26
C PRO A 108 12.97 -11.60 26.64
N VAL A 109 13.04 -10.57 27.48
CA VAL A 109 12.49 -10.60 28.83
C VAL A 109 10.97 -10.42 28.77
N GLU A 110 10.48 -9.47 27.97
CA GLU A 110 9.06 -9.29 27.70
C GLU A 110 8.44 -10.57 27.11
N TYR A 111 9.11 -11.19 26.12
CA TYR A 111 8.68 -12.46 25.54
C TYR A 111 8.50 -13.54 26.60
N LEU A 112 9.49 -13.72 27.48
CA LEU A 112 9.41 -14.70 28.56
C LEU A 112 8.23 -14.44 29.49
N TYR A 113 8.01 -13.19 29.90
CA TYR A 113 6.87 -12.85 30.74
C TYR A 113 5.53 -13.06 30.04
N THR A 114 5.42 -12.74 28.75
CA THR A 114 4.22 -13.01 27.95
C THR A 114 3.94 -14.51 27.89
N MET A 115 4.94 -15.33 27.58
CA MET A 115 4.78 -16.79 27.48
C MET A 115 4.40 -17.42 28.83
N GLN A 116 5.02 -16.98 29.93
CA GLN A 116 4.66 -17.42 31.27
C GLN A 116 3.20 -17.06 31.61
N THR A 117 2.78 -15.85 31.27
CA THR A 117 1.41 -15.39 31.49
C THR A 117 0.41 -16.23 30.69
N LEU A 118 0.68 -16.46 29.40
CA LEU A 118 -0.16 -17.31 28.55
C LEU A 118 -0.27 -18.73 29.09
N SER A 119 0.85 -19.35 29.47
CA SER A 119 0.85 -20.71 30.02
C SER A 119 -0.04 -20.86 31.26
N LEU A 120 -0.04 -19.86 32.14
CA LEU A 120 -0.90 -19.85 33.33
C LEU A 120 -2.38 -19.71 32.95
N VAL A 121 -2.71 -18.79 32.05
CA VAL A 121 -4.09 -18.53 31.61
C VAL A 121 -4.65 -19.73 30.86
N GLU A 122 -3.90 -20.29 29.92
CA GLU A 122 -4.27 -21.46 29.13
C GLU A 122 -4.45 -22.69 30.02
N GLY A 123 -3.50 -22.96 30.93
CA GLY A 123 -3.59 -24.08 31.86
C GLY A 123 -4.86 -24.03 32.73
N ALA A 124 -5.19 -22.84 33.26
CA ALA A 124 -6.42 -22.64 34.01
C ALA A 124 -7.68 -22.83 33.15
N ALA A 125 -7.71 -22.23 31.95
CA ALA A 125 -8.83 -22.36 31.03
C ALA A 125 -9.08 -23.81 30.59
N THR A 126 -8.01 -24.56 30.30
CA THR A 126 -8.07 -25.99 29.98
C THR A 126 -8.60 -26.80 31.16
N ALA A 127 -8.12 -26.56 32.37
CA ALA A 127 -8.58 -27.28 33.56
C ALA A 127 -10.08 -27.04 33.84
N LEU A 128 -10.56 -25.80 33.68
CA LEU A 128 -11.97 -25.47 33.82
C LEU A 128 -12.85 -26.10 32.73
N SER A 129 -12.31 -26.24 31.51
CA SER A 129 -13.04 -26.81 30.37
C SER A 129 -13.01 -28.34 30.34
N ALA A 130 -11.99 -28.98 30.90
CA ALA A 130 -11.78 -30.43 30.81
C ALA A 130 -13.01 -31.28 31.21
N PRO A 131 -13.77 -30.97 32.28
CA PRO A 131 -14.97 -31.74 32.63
C PRO A 131 -16.15 -31.59 31.65
N ALA A 132 -16.13 -30.59 30.76
CA ALA A 132 -17.17 -30.38 29.76
C ALA A 132 -16.91 -31.15 28.46
N VAL A 133 -15.65 -31.51 28.17
CA VAL A 133 -15.25 -32.17 26.91
C VAL A 133 -15.61 -33.66 26.88
N GLY A 134 -15.73 -34.33 28.04
CA GLY A 134 -16.04 -35.76 28.12
C GLY A 134 -17.53 -36.12 28.33
N ARG A 135 -18.45 -35.15 28.23
CA ARG A 135 -19.89 -35.32 28.50
C ARG A 135 -20.78 -35.31 27.24
N SER A 136 -20.28 -35.85 26.12
CA SER A 136 -21.06 -36.08 24.89
C SER A 136 -21.25 -37.56 24.60
#